data_AF-A0A2D8VSZ5-F1
#
_entry.id   AF-A0A2D8VSZ5-F1
#
_cell.length_a   1.000
_cell.length_b   1.000
_cell.length_c   1.000
_cell.angle_alpha   90.00
_cell.angle_beta   90.00
_cell.angle_gamma   90.00
#
_symmetry.space_group_name_H-M   'P 1'
#
loop_
_entity.id
_entity.type
_entity.pdbx_description
1 polymer ?
#
loop_
_entity_poly.entity_id
_entity_poly.type
_entity_poly.pdbx_seq_one_letter_code
_entity_poly.pdbx_strand_id
1 'polypeptide(L)'
;MKKITFFTLLFLIVSCEDEKEGSNPFVGTWEMSSASGGIYLIVNKTQVLKMGATDGSIIATTYNNQNILDTYSMNELQINENMDGVFIDVRKFYNDNLSTGVEYYIRDYVSSLDNYDESRFYLGNMNEYYEFVNESGNFNYTLKVDSDGMYTLSVVQDTLYRQTFINFDNVIDSTRYVLVSGALKEVGTPIQAGAAFSMEDDIDLPSSLTLTLNDDSTGFVEEVFDDMRVSTSIRWFLYPDSTFGWNYCYTMNDCSEDGPIFNQYEINENSLVLGLYQDMCEEMGPYCDDMMNSTYGVEIGTTESYWAEINVAMERTENKKRLTSIETLKKKPRRESIFQKINRQKQIIHKSRGEK
;
A
#
# COMPACT_ATOMS: atom_id res chain seq x y z
N MET A 1 -10.32 -68.31 30.63
CA MET A 1 -11.66 -68.53 30.07
C MET A 1 -12.72 -68.23 31.12
N LYS A 2 -13.46 -67.12 30.98
CA LYS A 2 -14.80 -66.92 31.57
C LYS A 2 -15.47 -65.68 30.94
N LYS A 3 -16.32 -65.99 29.97
CA LYS A 3 -17.61 -65.40 29.57
C LYS A 3 -17.79 -63.88 29.66
N ILE A 4 -17.75 -63.26 28.49
CA ILE A 4 -18.41 -62.00 28.12
C ILE A 4 -19.91 -62.13 28.41
N THR A 5 -20.48 -61.17 29.13
CA THR A 5 -21.93 -60.97 29.23
C THR A 5 -22.24 -59.56 28.76
N PHE A 6 -22.93 -59.47 27.63
CA PHE A 6 -23.42 -58.26 26.98
C PHE A 6 -24.59 -57.72 27.81
N PHE A 7 -24.48 -56.50 28.37
CA PHE A 7 -25.62 -55.78 28.93
C PHE A 7 -26.00 -54.66 27.95
N THR A 8 -27.03 -54.93 27.16
CA THR A 8 -27.80 -53.93 26.42
C THR A 8 -28.57 -53.08 27.43
N LEU A 9 -28.05 -51.89 27.76
CA LEU A 9 -28.83 -50.88 28.46
C LEU A 9 -29.52 -49.97 27.44
N LEU A 10 -30.81 -50.23 27.27
CA LEU A 10 -31.77 -49.36 26.63
C LEU A 10 -32.02 -48.16 27.57
N PHE A 11 -31.29 -47.05 27.38
CA PHE A 11 -31.65 -45.79 28.01
C PHE A 11 -32.68 -45.07 27.13
N LEU A 12 -33.93 -45.20 27.52
CA LEU A 12 -35.01 -44.28 27.17
C LEU A 12 -34.64 -42.89 27.70
N ILE A 13 -34.17 -42.01 26.81
CA ILE A 13 -34.04 -40.58 27.12
C ILE A 13 -35.44 -39.98 26.88
N VAL A 14 -36.17 -39.85 27.98
CA VAL A 14 -37.35 -39.00 28.11
C VAL A 14 -36.90 -37.56 27.84
N SER A 15 -37.65 -36.87 27.01
CA SER A 15 -37.50 -35.45 26.70
C SER A 15 -37.53 -34.58 27.97
N CYS A 16 -36.45 -33.85 28.23
CA CYS A 16 -36.50 -32.48 28.75
C CYS A 16 -36.28 -31.59 27.51
N GLU A 17 -37.32 -31.01 26.93
CA GLU A 17 -37.75 -29.63 27.20
C GLU A 17 -36.59 -28.62 27.13
N ASP A 18 -36.45 -28.04 25.92
CA ASP A 18 -36.05 -26.67 25.60
C ASP A 18 -34.99 -25.99 26.49
N GLU A 19 -33.72 -26.33 26.25
CA GLU A 19 -32.70 -25.29 26.21
C GLU A 19 -32.61 -24.81 24.77
N LYS A 20 -32.97 -23.54 24.52
CA LYS A 20 -32.68 -22.87 23.25
C LYS A 20 -31.19 -23.09 22.96
N GLU A 21 -30.87 -23.85 21.92
CA GLU A 21 -29.54 -23.83 21.31
C GLU A 21 -29.13 -22.37 21.19
N GLY A 22 -28.10 -21.97 21.94
CA GLY A 22 -27.64 -20.59 21.95
C GLY A 22 -27.30 -20.20 20.52
N SER A 23 -28.08 -19.29 19.94
CA SER A 23 -27.77 -18.70 18.64
C SER A 23 -26.31 -18.28 18.64
N ASN A 24 -25.54 -18.70 17.63
CA ASN A 24 -24.14 -18.31 17.51
C ASN A 24 -24.04 -16.78 17.71
N PRO A 25 -23.23 -16.29 18.66
CA PRO A 25 -23.26 -14.87 19.05
C PRO A 25 -22.90 -13.94 17.90
N PHE A 26 -22.20 -14.42 16.88
CA PHE A 26 -21.88 -13.67 15.67
C PHE A 26 -23.10 -13.40 14.78
N VAL A 27 -24.14 -14.24 14.86
CA VAL A 27 -25.32 -14.14 13.98
C VAL A 27 -26.10 -12.86 14.27
N GLY A 28 -26.27 -12.04 13.25
CA GLY A 28 -26.90 -10.73 13.33
C GLY A 28 -26.29 -9.72 12.36
N THR A 29 -26.73 -8.46 12.50
CA THR A 29 -26.17 -7.33 11.76
C THR A 29 -25.35 -6.46 12.71
N TRP A 30 -24.14 -6.13 12.28
CA TRP A 30 -23.16 -5.34 13.00
C TRP A 30 -22.83 -4.11 12.17
N GLU A 31 -22.86 -2.94 12.80
CA GLU A 31 -22.46 -1.67 12.17
C GLU A 31 -21.19 -1.17 12.86
N MET A 32 -20.19 -0.79 12.06
CA MET A 32 -18.92 -0.28 12.57
C MET A 32 -19.13 1.06 13.28
N SER A 33 -18.71 1.13 14.54
CA SER A 33 -18.68 2.35 15.33
C SER A 33 -17.33 3.06 15.24
N SER A 34 -16.24 2.30 15.08
CA SER A 34 -14.91 2.85 14.83
C SER A 34 -13.99 1.85 14.14
N ALA A 35 -13.05 2.36 13.34
CA ALA A 35 -11.92 1.59 12.84
C ALA A 35 -10.63 2.36 13.11
N SER A 36 -9.58 1.64 13.41
CA SER A 36 -8.21 2.16 13.55
C SER A 36 -7.24 1.10 13.05
N GLY A 37 -6.05 1.54 12.69
CA GLY A 37 -5.02 0.64 12.19
C GLY A 37 -3.87 1.44 11.62
N GLY A 38 -2.79 0.73 11.34
CA GLY A 38 -1.56 1.32 10.84
C GLY A 38 -0.47 0.26 10.68
N ILE A 39 0.64 0.72 10.15
CA ILE A 39 1.88 -0.03 10.11
C ILE A 39 2.83 0.61 11.12
N TYR A 40 3.52 -0.21 11.90
CA TYR A 40 4.32 0.24 13.01
C TYR A 40 5.69 -0.41 13.02
N LEU A 41 6.66 0.33 13.54
CA LEU A 41 8.06 -0.06 13.65
C LEU A 41 8.56 0.23 15.08
N ILE A 42 9.31 -0.72 15.65
CA ILE A 42 10.17 -0.50 16.81
C ILE A 42 11.60 -0.84 16.42
N VAL A 43 12.53 0.02 16.80
CA VAL A 43 13.97 -0.17 16.62
C VAL A 43 14.69 -0.16 17.96
N ASN A 44 15.81 -0.88 18.07
CA ASN A 44 16.63 -0.90 19.28
C ASN A 44 17.62 0.30 19.38
N LYS A 45 17.69 1.11 18.32
CA LYS A 45 18.63 2.24 18.20
C LYS A 45 17.91 3.47 17.64
N THR A 46 18.07 4.61 18.34
CA THR A 46 17.60 5.92 17.86
C THR A 46 18.31 6.26 16.56
N GLN A 47 17.53 6.55 15.52
CA GLN A 47 18.02 6.75 14.15
C GLN A 47 17.04 7.65 13.37
N VAL A 48 17.39 7.94 12.12
CA VAL A 48 16.58 8.79 11.24
C VAL A 48 16.13 7.95 10.04
N LEU A 49 14.83 7.91 9.79
CA LEU A 49 14.23 7.18 8.68
C LEU A 49 14.12 8.04 7.41
N LYS A 50 14.23 7.38 6.26
CA LYS A 50 13.92 7.92 4.93
C LYS A 50 12.45 7.69 4.61
N MET A 51 11.62 8.71 4.82
CA MET A 51 10.16 8.63 4.61
C MET A 51 9.70 9.31 3.30
N GLY A 52 10.65 9.67 2.42
CA GLY A 52 10.36 10.33 1.13
C GLY A 52 10.05 11.83 1.21
N ALA A 53 10.00 12.42 2.40
CA ALA A 53 9.84 13.85 2.57
C ALA A 53 11.08 14.61 2.07
N THR A 54 10.86 15.78 1.47
CA THR A 54 11.91 16.63 0.91
C THR A 54 11.68 18.11 1.24
N ASP A 55 12.76 18.88 1.25
CA ASP A 55 12.76 20.33 1.37
C ASP A 55 13.44 20.97 0.15
N GLY A 56 12.86 22.06 -0.36
CA GLY A 56 13.27 22.72 -1.59
C GLY A 56 12.55 22.21 -2.84
N SER A 57 13.10 22.54 -4.00
CA SER A 57 12.58 22.11 -5.30
C SER A 57 13.61 22.24 -6.42
N ILE A 58 13.43 21.39 -7.43
CA ILE A 58 14.05 21.55 -8.75
C ILE A 58 13.03 22.23 -9.66
N ILE A 59 13.44 23.33 -10.28
CA ILE A 59 12.62 24.15 -11.15
C ILE A 59 13.03 23.91 -12.61
N ALA A 60 12.06 23.60 -13.46
CA ALA A 60 12.21 23.52 -14.91
C ALA A 60 11.44 24.67 -15.57
N THR A 61 12.16 25.55 -16.28
CA THR A 61 11.55 26.65 -17.06
C THR A 61 11.64 26.32 -18.55
N THR A 62 10.50 26.28 -19.23
CA THR A 62 10.41 26.02 -20.67
C THR A 62 10.49 27.32 -21.47
N TYR A 63 11.13 27.25 -22.63
CA TYR A 63 11.36 28.38 -23.52
C TYR A 63 10.99 28.04 -24.96
N ASN A 64 10.55 29.08 -25.67
CA ASN A 64 10.52 29.12 -27.13
C ASN A 64 11.32 30.35 -27.58
N ASN A 65 12.47 30.11 -28.20
CA ASN A 65 13.55 31.04 -28.46
C ASN A 65 14.07 31.67 -27.17
N GLN A 66 13.60 32.86 -26.81
CA GLN A 66 14.00 33.56 -25.58
C GLN A 66 12.81 33.89 -24.70
N ASN A 67 11.61 33.48 -25.11
CA ASN A 67 10.39 33.72 -24.36
C ASN A 67 10.12 32.53 -23.45
N ILE A 68 9.92 32.83 -22.17
CA ILE A 68 9.44 31.85 -21.20
C ILE A 68 8.03 31.44 -21.61
N LEU A 69 7.80 30.13 -21.68
CA LEU A 69 6.46 29.56 -21.88
C LEU A 69 5.81 29.27 -20.52
N ASP A 70 6.50 28.53 -19.66
CA ASP A 70 5.98 28.09 -18.37
C ASP A 70 7.11 27.65 -17.42
N THR A 71 6.78 27.47 -16.14
CA THR A 71 7.71 27.04 -15.09
C THR A 71 7.08 25.96 -14.20
N TYR A 72 7.82 24.88 -13.99
CA TYR A 72 7.38 23.71 -13.23
C TYR A 72 8.30 23.47 -12.04
N SER A 73 7.72 23.25 -10.86
CA SER A 73 8.44 22.89 -9.64
C SER A 73 8.25 21.42 -9.35
N MET A 74 9.35 20.70 -9.13
CA MET A 74 9.42 19.28 -8.78
C MET A 74 10.05 19.13 -7.40
N ASN A 75 9.52 18.23 -6.59
CA ASN A 75 9.92 18.06 -5.19
C ASN A 75 10.01 16.59 -4.75
N GLU A 76 9.60 15.62 -5.56
CA GLU A 76 9.86 14.22 -5.23
C GLU A 76 11.23 13.82 -5.77
N LEU A 77 12.05 13.19 -4.94
CA LEU A 77 13.40 12.76 -5.27
C LEU A 77 13.50 11.24 -5.18
N GLN A 78 14.06 10.62 -6.21
CA GLN A 78 14.47 9.22 -6.19
C GLN A 78 15.91 9.13 -6.69
N ILE A 79 16.75 8.42 -5.95
CA ILE A 79 18.15 8.22 -6.27
C ILE A 79 18.46 6.74 -6.24
N ASN A 80 19.14 6.26 -7.27
CA ASN A 80 19.68 4.92 -7.35
C ASN A 80 21.17 5.01 -7.70
N GLU A 81 22.01 4.65 -6.73
CA GLU A 81 23.45 4.51 -6.94
C GLU A 81 23.80 3.03 -7.01
N ASN A 82 24.41 2.62 -8.10
CA ASN A 82 24.86 1.24 -8.28
C ASN A 82 26.22 1.19 -8.99
N MET A 83 26.66 0.00 -9.40
CA MET A 83 27.98 -0.15 -10.03
C MET A 83 28.11 0.54 -11.39
N ASP A 84 26.98 0.81 -12.06
CA ASP A 84 26.95 1.41 -13.39
C ASP A 84 26.96 2.94 -13.33
N GLY A 85 26.52 3.53 -12.21
CA GLY A 85 26.48 4.99 -12.06
C GLY A 85 25.52 5.50 -11.00
N VAL A 86 25.23 6.80 -11.10
CA VAL A 86 24.28 7.56 -10.30
C VAL A 86 23.08 7.90 -11.18
N PHE A 87 21.91 7.46 -10.74
CA PHE A 87 20.65 7.64 -11.46
C PHE A 87 19.70 8.43 -10.58
N ILE A 88 19.30 9.61 -11.04
CA ILE A 88 18.49 10.55 -10.27
C ILE A 88 17.22 10.81 -11.05
N ASP A 89 16.07 10.69 -10.39
CA ASP A 89 14.78 11.07 -10.92
C ASP A 89 14.15 12.10 -9.96
N VAL A 90 13.75 13.25 -10.50
CA VAL A 90 13.05 14.31 -9.78
C VAL A 90 11.73 14.57 -10.46
N ARG A 91 10.63 14.49 -9.73
CA ARG A 91 9.30 14.50 -10.34
C ARG A 91 8.27 15.27 -9.55
N LYS A 92 7.15 15.49 -10.23
CA LYS A 92 5.88 15.88 -9.65
C LYS A 92 4.79 15.14 -10.41
N PHE A 93 4.15 14.20 -9.73
CA PHE A 93 3.11 13.39 -10.36
C PHE A 93 1.86 14.19 -10.72
N TYR A 94 1.19 13.73 -11.77
CA TYR A 94 -0.19 14.06 -12.04
C TYR A 94 -1.06 13.63 -10.85
N ASN A 95 -1.97 14.48 -10.40
CA ASN A 95 -3.03 14.11 -9.48
C ASN A 95 -4.35 14.76 -9.91
N ASP A 96 -5.44 14.43 -9.22
CA ASP A 96 -6.79 14.93 -9.57
C ASP A 96 -6.89 16.47 -9.63
N ASN A 97 -5.92 17.20 -9.06
CA ASN A 97 -5.83 18.66 -9.04
C ASN A 97 -4.72 19.25 -9.94
N LEU A 98 -3.86 18.43 -10.56
CA LEU A 98 -2.73 18.86 -11.39
C LEU A 98 -2.91 18.36 -12.82
N SER A 99 -3.19 19.28 -13.75
CA SER A 99 -3.40 18.95 -15.17
C SER A 99 -2.13 18.50 -15.92
N THR A 100 -0.97 18.56 -15.26
CA THR A 100 0.36 18.40 -15.89
C THR A 100 1.28 17.64 -14.95
N GLY A 101 1.91 16.57 -15.47
CA GLY A 101 3.01 15.84 -14.82
C GLY A 101 4.35 16.23 -15.42
N VAL A 102 5.37 16.32 -14.57
CA VAL A 102 6.74 16.63 -15.00
C VAL A 102 7.73 15.71 -14.32
N GLU A 103 8.77 15.33 -15.07
CA GLU A 103 9.84 14.46 -14.60
C GLU A 103 11.15 14.92 -15.21
N TYR A 104 12.19 15.05 -14.40
CA TYR A 104 13.55 15.36 -14.79
C TYR A 104 14.45 14.23 -14.30
N TYR A 105 15.34 13.75 -15.15
CA TYR A 105 16.28 12.70 -14.75
C TYR A 105 17.68 12.97 -15.23
N ILE A 106 18.62 12.46 -14.44
CA ILE A 106 20.05 12.44 -14.71
C ILE A 106 20.47 10.97 -14.72
N ARG A 107 21.15 10.57 -15.78
CA ARG A 107 21.87 9.31 -15.89
C ARG A 107 23.34 9.67 -15.99
N ASP A 108 24.07 9.49 -14.89
CA ASP A 108 25.49 9.78 -14.77
C ASP A 108 26.23 8.45 -14.56
N TYR A 109 26.81 7.92 -15.62
CA TYR A 109 27.45 6.62 -15.61
C TYR A 109 28.88 6.71 -15.07
N VAL A 110 29.44 5.57 -14.70
CA VAL A 110 30.86 5.50 -14.35
C VAL A 110 31.75 5.74 -15.57
N SER A 111 32.95 6.30 -15.36
CA SER A 111 33.97 6.71 -16.37
C SER A 111 34.12 5.87 -17.65
N SER A 112 33.86 4.56 -17.62
CA SER A 112 33.91 3.69 -18.79
C SER A 112 32.69 3.84 -19.73
N LEU A 113 31.64 4.52 -19.28
CA LEU A 113 30.33 4.63 -19.91
C LEU A 113 29.84 6.08 -20.03
N ASP A 114 30.68 7.09 -19.76
CA ASP A 114 30.32 8.53 -19.82
C ASP A 114 29.71 8.97 -21.17
N ASN A 115 29.96 8.23 -22.25
CA ASN A 115 29.31 8.49 -23.54
C ASN A 115 27.79 8.26 -23.53
N TYR A 116 27.26 7.64 -22.47
CA TYR A 116 25.83 7.42 -22.23
C TYR A 116 25.25 8.43 -21.23
N ASP A 117 26.07 9.36 -20.73
CA ASP A 117 25.61 10.39 -19.81
C ASP A 117 24.58 11.29 -20.47
N GLU A 118 23.44 11.41 -19.81
CA GLU A 118 22.37 12.26 -20.30
C GLU A 118 21.55 12.82 -19.15
N SER A 119 20.95 13.97 -19.43
CA SER A 119 19.77 14.40 -18.69
C SER A 119 18.61 14.58 -19.64
N ARG A 120 17.42 14.41 -19.11
CA ARG A 120 16.19 14.47 -19.89
C ARG A 120 15.05 15.01 -19.02
N PHE A 121 14.11 15.68 -19.67
CA PHE A 121 12.94 16.27 -19.04
C PHE A 121 11.70 15.91 -19.82
N TYR A 122 10.73 15.36 -19.12
CA TYR A 122 9.40 15.03 -19.60
C TYR A 122 8.37 16.00 -19.06
N LEU A 123 7.54 16.48 -19.97
CA LEU A 123 6.38 17.32 -19.70
C LEU A 123 5.17 16.66 -20.37
N GLY A 124 4.24 16.18 -19.56
CA GLY A 124 3.04 15.49 -20.04
C GLY A 124 1.76 16.08 -19.46
N ASN A 125 0.73 16.15 -20.30
CA ASN A 125 -0.66 16.29 -19.86
C ASN A 125 -1.52 15.24 -20.58
N MET A 126 -2.84 15.25 -20.36
CA MET A 126 -3.74 14.26 -20.97
C MET A 126 -3.75 14.27 -22.51
N ASN A 127 -3.27 15.34 -23.15
CA ASN A 127 -3.36 15.53 -24.60
C ASN A 127 -1.99 15.61 -25.29
N GLU A 128 -0.95 15.96 -24.56
CA GLU A 128 0.35 16.32 -25.11
C GLU A 128 1.49 15.75 -24.26
N TYR A 129 2.57 15.37 -24.95
CA TYR A 129 3.78 14.85 -24.36
C TYR A 129 5.01 15.48 -25.03
N TYR A 130 5.87 16.06 -24.22
CA TYR A 130 7.09 16.73 -24.66
C TYR A 130 8.29 16.16 -23.90
N GLU A 131 9.30 15.75 -24.65
CA GLU A 131 10.62 15.30 -24.24
C GLU A 131 11.69 16.34 -24.61
N PHE A 132 12.55 16.64 -23.67
CA PHE A 132 13.72 17.49 -23.84
C PHE A 132 14.96 16.71 -23.38
N VAL A 133 16.06 16.84 -24.10
CA VAL A 133 17.26 16.02 -23.87
C VAL A 133 18.52 16.89 -23.87
N ASN A 134 19.48 16.50 -23.03
CA ASN A 134 20.87 16.94 -23.08
C ASN A 134 21.75 15.69 -23.15
N GLU A 135 21.99 15.21 -24.36
CA GLU A 135 22.85 14.05 -24.66
C GLU A 135 24.34 14.43 -24.73
N SER A 136 24.69 15.67 -24.36
CA SER A 136 26.08 16.15 -24.41
C SER A 136 26.90 15.81 -23.16
N GLY A 137 26.29 15.20 -22.14
CA GLY A 137 26.91 14.92 -20.84
C GLY A 137 27.29 16.16 -20.02
N ASN A 138 27.02 17.38 -20.51
CA ASN A 138 27.42 18.61 -19.85
C ASN A 138 26.37 19.14 -18.87
N PHE A 139 25.79 18.27 -18.05
CA PHE A 139 24.88 18.67 -16.97
C PHE A 139 25.69 18.85 -15.68
N ASN A 140 25.45 19.95 -14.98
CA ASN A 140 26.18 20.26 -13.74
C ASN A 140 25.26 20.04 -12.55
N TYR A 141 25.54 18.98 -11.81
CA TYR A 141 24.85 18.68 -10.57
C TYR A 141 25.84 18.35 -9.45
N THR A 142 25.37 18.44 -8.22
CA THR A 142 26.10 17.98 -7.04
C THR A 142 25.16 17.14 -6.20
N LEU A 143 25.62 15.96 -5.82
CA LEU A 143 24.96 15.09 -4.88
C LEU A 143 25.80 14.98 -3.61
N LYS A 144 25.18 15.24 -2.46
CA LYS A 144 25.82 15.12 -1.14
C LYS A 144 24.99 14.22 -0.25
N VAL A 145 25.65 13.44 0.59
CA VAL A 145 25.04 12.61 1.62
C VAL A 145 25.49 13.15 2.98
N ASP A 146 24.55 13.40 3.88
CA ASP A 146 24.89 13.77 5.25
C ASP A 146 25.13 12.55 6.16
N SER A 147 25.42 12.79 7.44
CA SER A 147 25.72 11.71 8.40
C SER A 147 24.55 10.77 8.67
N ASP A 148 23.33 11.22 8.41
CA ASP A 148 22.10 10.43 8.58
C ASP A 148 21.71 9.73 7.28
N GLY A 149 22.56 9.79 6.25
CA GLY A 149 22.35 9.14 4.97
C GLY A 149 21.38 9.88 4.04
N MET A 150 21.00 11.13 4.35
CA MET A 150 20.06 11.92 3.55
C MET A 150 20.75 12.61 2.39
N TYR A 151 20.13 12.53 1.22
CA TYR A 151 20.66 13.15 0.01
C TYR A 151 20.31 14.64 -0.09
N THR A 152 21.24 15.43 -0.62
CA THR A 152 21.01 16.78 -1.12
C THR A 152 21.46 16.85 -2.57
N LEU A 153 20.50 17.04 -3.46
CA LEU A 153 20.71 17.29 -4.88
C LEU A 153 20.76 18.79 -5.13
N SER A 154 21.70 19.25 -5.95
CA SER A 154 21.72 20.61 -6.48
C SER A 154 22.01 20.55 -7.97
N VAL A 155 21.19 21.22 -8.79
CA VAL A 155 21.32 21.28 -10.25
C VAL A 155 21.58 22.73 -10.66
N VAL A 156 22.62 22.95 -11.46
CA VAL A 156 23.06 24.28 -11.89
C VAL A 156 22.84 24.45 -13.39
N GLN A 157 21.69 25.01 -13.76
CA GLN A 157 21.35 25.44 -15.12
C GLN A 157 21.62 24.38 -16.20
N ASP A 158 21.06 23.20 -16.02
CA ASP A 158 21.08 22.19 -17.06
C ASP A 158 20.14 22.59 -18.20
N THR A 159 20.65 22.58 -19.43
CA THR A 159 19.92 23.04 -20.62
C THR A 159 19.58 21.87 -21.52
N LEU A 160 18.29 21.61 -21.72
CA LEU A 160 17.78 20.49 -22.49
C LEU A 160 16.99 20.97 -23.70
N TYR A 161 17.22 20.39 -24.88
CA TYR A 161 16.55 20.79 -26.11
C TYR A 161 15.44 19.83 -26.50
N ARG A 162 14.37 20.33 -27.11
CA ARG A 162 13.22 19.54 -27.51
C ARG A 162 13.62 18.45 -28.51
N GLN A 163 13.32 17.19 -28.20
CA GLN A 163 13.53 16.06 -29.11
C GLN A 163 12.18 15.57 -29.65
N THR A 164 12.00 15.54 -30.97
CA THR A 164 10.77 15.06 -31.60
C THR A 164 11.07 13.96 -32.60
N PHE A 165 10.19 12.96 -32.69
CA PHE A 165 10.32 11.89 -33.66
C PHE A 165 9.61 12.27 -34.96
N ILE A 166 10.37 12.50 -36.04
CA ILE A 166 9.85 12.87 -37.36
C ILE A 166 10.54 12.00 -38.41
N ASN A 167 9.77 11.43 -39.34
CA ASN A 167 10.28 10.63 -40.46
C ASN A 167 11.23 9.49 -40.04
N PHE A 168 10.90 8.80 -38.94
CA PHE A 168 11.69 7.71 -38.37
C PHE A 168 13.03 8.11 -37.72
N ASP A 169 13.26 9.41 -37.49
CA ASP A 169 14.45 9.91 -36.83
C ASP A 169 14.10 10.85 -35.66
N ASN A 170 15.00 10.91 -34.68
CA ASN A 170 14.97 11.91 -33.62
C ASN A 170 15.55 13.23 -34.14
N VAL A 171 14.75 14.30 -34.06
CA VAL A 171 15.13 15.65 -34.47
C VAL A 171 15.18 16.55 -33.24
N ILE A 172 16.30 17.25 -33.06
CA ILE A 172 16.49 18.24 -32.01
C ILE A 172 16.05 19.62 -32.50
N ASP A 173 15.05 20.20 -31.84
CA ASP A 173 14.62 21.59 -32.04
C ASP A 173 15.29 22.48 -30.97
N SER A 174 16.41 23.10 -31.35
CA SER A 174 17.15 24.02 -30.46
C SER A 174 16.40 25.32 -30.13
N THR A 175 15.31 25.64 -30.85
CA THR A 175 14.48 26.82 -30.56
C THR A 175 13.56 26.57 -29.37
N ARG A 176 13.33 25.33 -28.97
CA ARG A 176 12.55 24.98 -27.78
C ARG A 176 13.44 24.26 -26.79
N TYR A 177 13.61 24.81 -25.61
CA TYR A 177 14.47 24.24 -24.59
C TYR A 177 13.90 24.42 -23.19
N VAL A 178 14.49 23.69 -22.25
CA VAL A 178 14.23 23.78 -20.81
C VAL A 178 15.53 24.12 -20.11
N LEU A 179 15.44 25.03 -19.14
CA LEU A 179 16.49 25.25 -18.15
C LEU A 179 16.04 24.63 -16.83
N VAL A 180 16.83 23.70 -16.30
CA VAL A 180 16.59 23.03 -15.03
C VAL A 180 17.60 23.51 -14.00
N SER A 181 17.11 23.95 -12.84
CA SER A 181 17.96 24.39 -11.74
C SER A 181 17.24 24.30 -10.40
N GLY A 182 17.99 24.19 -9.32
CA GLY A 182 17.44 24.20 -7.97
C GLY A 182 18.22 23.34 -7.01
N ALA A 183 17.68 23.19 -5.82
CA ALA A 183 18.21 22.28 -4.82
C ALA A 183 17.06 21.60 -4.08
N LEU A 184 17.25 20.32 -3.81
CA LEU A 184 16.28 19.47 -3.14
C LEU A 184 17.03 18.61 -2.11
N LYS A 185 16.55 18.59 -0.88
CA LYS A 185 17.14 17.85 0.23
C LYS A 185 16.13 16.86 0.79
N GLU A 186 16.52 15.61 0.99
CA GLU A 186 15.73 14.65 1.76
C GLU A 186 15.64 15.07 3.23
N VAL A 187 14.43 14.99 3.78
CA VAL A 187 14.14 15.29 5.17
C VAL A 187 13.84 13.98 5.88
N GLY A 188 14.79 13.58 6.72
CA GLY A 188 14.65 12.38 7.51
C GLY A 188 13.68 12.55 8.70
N THR A 189 13.08 11.44 9.12
CA THR A 189 12.18 11.40 10.29
C THR A 189 12.88 10.76 11.49
N PRO A 190 13.16 11.50 12.57
CA PRO A 190 13.84 10.93 13.73
C PRO A 190 12.91 10.02 14.53
N ILE A 191 13.39 8.82 14.87
CA ILE A 191 12.68 7.84 15.69
C ILE A 191 13.50 7.45 16.92
N GLN A 192 12.83 7.08 18.01
CA GLN A 192 13.49 6.74 19.27
C GLN A 192 13.57 5.23 19.48
N ALA A 193 14.69 4.77 20.03
CA ALA A 193 14.85 3.37 20.42
C ALA A 193 13.75 2.91 21.39
N GLY A 194 13.20 1.72 21.15
CA GLY A 194 12.19 1.07 21.99
C GLY A 194 10.80 1.72 21.97
N ALA A 195 10.60 2.80 21.19
CA ALA A 195 9.31 3.43 21.01
C ALA A 195 8.64 2.96 19.73
N ALA A 196 7.34 2.68 19.79
CA ALA A 196 6.55 2.41 18.58
C ALA A 196 6.46 3.68 17.73
N PHE A 197 6.88 3.57 16.47
CA PHE A 197 6.74 4.58 15.45
C PHE A 197 5.66 4.15 14.47
N SER A 198 4.71 5.05 14.19
CA SER A 198 3.68 4.83 13.15
C SER A 198 4.27 5.20 11.81
N MET A 199 4.34 4.24 10.89
CA MET A 199 4.70 4.49 9.50
C MET A 199 3.53 5.22 8.83
N GLU A 200 3.83 6.26 8.05
CA GLU A 200 2.83 6.98 7.23
C GLU A 200 2.43 6.17 5.98
N ASP A 201 2.04 4.91 6.17
CA ASP A 201 1.52 4.09 5.08
C ASP A 201 -0.02 4.13 5.08
N ASP A 202 -0.58 4.40 3.90
CA ASP A 202 -2.02 4.50 3.63
C ASP A 202 -2.71 3.12 3.75
N ILE A 203 -2.93 2.65 4.98
CA ILE A 203 -3.96 1.66 5.25
C ILE A 203 -5.31 2.38 5.11
N ASP A 204 -5.87 2.36 3.89
CA ASP A 204 -7.22 2.86 3.62
C ASP A 204 -8.26 2.01 4.37
N LEU A 205 -8.68 2.44 5.55
CA LEU A 205 -9.79 1.81 6.26
C LEU A 205 -11.14 2.31 5.69
N PRO A 206 -12.18 1.45 5.63
CA PRO A 206 -13.50 1.91 5.22
C PRO A 206 -14.03 2.98 6.17
N SER A 207 -14.70 4.00 5.63
CA SER A 207 -15.38 5.02 6.43
C SER A 207 -16.68 4.50 7.05
N SER A 208 -17.23 3.41 6.51
CA SER A 208 -18.35 2.66 7.08
C SER A 208 -18.27 1.20 6.68
N LEU A 209 -18.59 0.31 7.62
CA LEU A 209 -18.68 -1.13 7.43
C LEU A 209 -19.95 -1.66 8.09
N THR A 210 -20.78 -2.38 7.35
CA THR A 210 -21.92 -3.14 7.89
C THR A 210 -21.74 -4.61 7.56
N LEU A 211 -21.80 -5.48 8.56
CA LEU A 211 -21.60 -6.92 8.46
C LEU A 211 -22.87 -7.65 8.89
N THR A 212 -23.47 -8.43 8.00
CA THR A 212 -24.61 -9.30 8.31
C THR A 212 -24.21 -10.76 8.20
N LEU A 213 -24.30 -11.49 9.31
CA LEU A 213 -23.89 -12.89 9.43
C LEU A 213 -25.11 -13.77 9.67
N ASN A 214 -25.35 -14.73 8.77
CA ASN A 214 -26.42 -15.72 8.89
C ASN A 214 -25.92 -16.98 9.61
N ASP A 215 -26.87 -17.77 10.12
CA ASP A 215 -26.63 -19.05 10.81
C ASP A 215 -25.96 -20.11 9.92
N ASP A 216 -26.19 -20.07 8.61
CA ASP A 216 -25.66 -20.99 7.60
C ASP A 216 -24.24 -20.65 7.10
N SER A 217 -23.48 -19.83 7.85
CA SER A 217 -22.14 -19.34 7.47
C SER A 217 -22.11 -18.44 6.23
N THR A 218 -23.26 -18.01 5.72
CA THR A 218 -23.35 -16.99 4.67
C THR A 218 -23.56 -15.61 5.28
N GLY A 219 -23.39 -14.56 4.48
CA GLY A 219 -23.63 -13.20 4.94
C GLY A 219 -23.51 -12.17 3.83
N PHE A 220 -23.54 -10.92 4.25
CA PHE A 220 -23.27 -9.76 3.39
C PHE A 220 -22.39 -8.77 4.12
N VAL A 221 -21.46 -8.19 3.39
CA VAL A 221 -20.65 -7.06 3.86
C VAL A 221 -20.95 -5.86 2.97
N GLU A 222 -21.15 -4.70 3.59
CA GLU A 222 -21.25 -3.42 2.91
C GLU A 222 -20.13 -2.51 3.42
N GLU A 223 -19.31 -2.03 2.48
CA GLU A 223 -18.14 -1.20 2.75
C GLU A 223 -18.30 0.14 2.03
N VAL A 224 -17.91 1.24 2.69
CA VAL A 224 -17.84 2.57 2.09
C VAL A 224 -16.41 3.07 2.10
N PHE A 225 -15.89 3.41 0.91
CA PHE A 225 -14.58 4.03 0.71
C PHE A 225 -14.75 5.25 -0.19
N ASP A 226 -14.25 6.42 0.20
CA ASP A 226 -14.32 7.65 -0.60
C ASP A 226 -15.71 7.90 -1.24
N ASP A 227 -16.77 7.81 -0.41
CA ASP A 227 -18.17 7.90 -0.82
C ASP A 227 -18.70 6.81 -1.78
N MET A 228 -17.88 5.83 -2.16
CA MET A 228 -18.30 4.65 -2.91
C MET A 228 -18.75 3.54 -1.97
N ARG A 229 -20.02 3.13 -2.13
CA ARG A 229 -20.61 2.01 -1.41
C ARG A 229 -20.52 0.72 -2.22
N VAL A 230 -19.96 -0.32 -1.63
CA VAL A 230 -19.83 -1.66 -2.23
C VAL A 230 -20.49 -2.67 -1.30
N SER A 231 -21.47 -3.43 -1.81
CA SER A 231 -22.09 -4.54 -1.09
C SER A 231 -21.72 -5.86 -1.75
N THR A 232 -21.30 -6.84 -0.96
CA THR A 232 -20.81 -8.14 -1.45
C THR A 232 -21.31 -9.27 -0.55
N SER A 233 -21.74 -10.37 -1.16
CA SER A 233 -22.02 -11.61 -0.41
C SER A 233 -20.75 -12.20 0.15
N ILE A 234 -20.82 -12.79 1.33
CA ILE A 234 -19.66 -13.40 1.99
C ILE A 234 -19.98 -14.81 2.49
N ARG A 235 -18.93 -15.61 2.67
CA ARG A 235 -18.96 -16.81 3.50
C ARG A 235 -18.02 -16.60 4.67
N TRP A 236 -18.58 -16.54 5.87
CA TRP A 236 -17.81 -16.32 7.09
C TRP A 236 -17.46 -17.65 7.74
N PHE A 237 -16.40 -17.64 8.54
CA PHE A 237 -15.88 -18.83 9.20
C PHE A 237 -15.27 -18.45 10.55
N LEU A 238 -15.25 -19.45 11.44
CA LEU A 238 -14.61 -19.40 12.73
C LEU A 238 -13.71 -20.63 12.86
N TYR A 239 -12.43 -20.41 13.13
CA TYR A 239 -11.49 -21.50 13.38
C TYR A 239 -11.37 -21.79 14.89
N PRO A 240 -10.98 -23.02 15.27
CA PRO A 240 -10.82 -23.41 16.67
C PRO A 240 -9.77 -22.61 17.46
N ASP A 241 -8.87 -21.92 16.76
CA ASP A 241 -7.79 -21.09 17.33
C ASP A 241 -8.24 -19.65 17.61
N SER A 242 -9.54 -19.39 17.67
CA SER A 242 -10.12 -18.05 17.86
C SER A 242 -9.82 -17.08 16.72
N THR A 243 -9.62 -17.59 15.51
CA THR A 243 -9.58 -16.78 14.29
C THR A 243 -10.98 -16.66 13.68
N PHE A 244 -11.41 -15.44 13.39
CA PHE A 244 -12.66 -15.12 12.70
C PHE A 244 -12.36 -14.45 11.36
N GLY A 245 -13.10 -14.81 10.31
CA GLY A 245 -12.90 -14.19 9.00
C GLY A 245 -14.04 -14.45 8.04
N TRP A 246 -13.92 -13.89 6.85
CA TRP A 246 -14.84 -14.17 5.76
C TRP A 246 -14.17 -14.09 4.41
N ASN A 247 -14.78 -14.74 3.41
CA ASN A 247 -14.37 -14.72 2.01
C ASN A 247 -15.42 -13.98 1.18
N TYR A 248 -14.96 -13.19 0.20
CA TYR A 248 -15.86 -12.48 -0.72
C TYR A 248 -16.39 -13.44 -1.79
N CYS A 249 -17.71 -13.48 -1.95
CA CYS A 249 -18.38 -14.36 -2.90
C CYS A 249 -18.95 -13.58 -4.09
N TYR A 250 -18.51 -13.92 -5.30
CA TYR A 250 -18.99 -13.32 -6.56
C TYR A 250 -20.23 -14.06 -7.08
N THR A 251 -20.37 -15.34 -6.72
CA THR A 251 -21.60 -16.13 -6.87
C THR A 251 -21.75 -17.05 -5.64
N MET A 252 -22.90 -17.71 -5.46
CA MET A 252 -23.16 -18.59 -4.30
C MET A 252 -22.11 -19.70 -4.09
N ASN A 253 -21.40 -20.10 -5.15
CA ASN A 253 -20.42 -21.19 -5.11
C ASN A 253 -18.99 -20.73 -5.50
N ASP A 254 -18.79 -19.44 -5.75
CA ASP A 254 -17.51 -18.89 -6.20
C ASP A 254 -17.10 -17.77 -5.26
N CYS A 255 -16.34 -18.15 -4.23
CA CYS A 255 -15.79 -17.24 -3.25
C CYS A 255 -14.27 -17.20 -3.42
N SER A 256 -13.70 -15.99 -3.44
CA SER A 256 -12.25 -15.84 -3.42
C SER A 256 -11.73 -15.94 -2.00
N GLU A 257 -10.48 -16.36 -1.85
CA GLU A 257 -9.77 -16.41 -0.56
C GLU A 257 -9.26 -15.04 -0.12
N ASP A 258 -9.79 -13.95 -0.67
CA ASP A 258 -9.23 -12.59 -0.52
C ASP A 258 -9.88 -11.78 0.60
N GLY A 259 -10.66 -12.40 1.49
CA GLY A 259 -11.29 -11.65 2.58
C GLY A 259 -10.44 -11.62 3.85
N PRO A 260 -10.85 -10.81 4.84
CA PRO A 260 -10.09 -10.64 6.07
C PRO A 260 -10.09 -11.86 6.96
N ILE A 261 -9.00 -11.96 7.71
CA ILE A 261 -8.79 -12.93 8.77
C ILE A 261 -8.33 -12.16 10.01
N PHE A 262 -9.19 -12.09 11.02
CA PHE A 262 -8.95 -11.49 12.32
C PHE A 262 -8.50 -12.58 13.29
N ASN A 263 -7.29 -12.46 13.83
CA ASN A 263 -6.71 -13.39 14.79
C ASN A 263 -7.05 -13.02 16.25
N GLN A 264 -7.84 -11.96 16.46
CA GLN A 264 -8.37 -11.55 17.75
C GLN A 264 -9.81 -11.10 17.57
N TYR A 265 -10.70 -11.53 18.47
CA TYR A 265 -12.05 -10.97 18.54
C TYR A 265 -12.60 -11.00 19.96
N GLU A 266 -13.47 -10.05 20.26
CA GLU A 266 -14.31 -10.04 21.45
C GLU A 266 -15.76 -9.86 21.03
N ILE A 267 -16.66 -10.68 21.59
CA ILE A 267 -18.08 -10.62 21.24
C ILE A 267 -18.95 -10.74 22.48
N ASN A 268 -19.95 -9.85 22.55
CA ASN A 268 -21.04 -9.92 23.51
C ASN A 268 -22.37 -9.60 22.81
N GLU A 269 -23.46 -9.47 23.57
CA GLU A 269 -24.80 -9.30 23.02
C GLU A 269 -24.94 -8.10 22.07
N ASN A 270 -24.18 -7.02 22.31
CA ASN A 270 -24.31 -5.74 21.61
C ASN A 270 -23.02 -5.24 20.96
N SER A 271 -21.88 -5.88 21.19
CA SER A 271 -20.57 -5.45 20.70
C SER A 271 -19.80 -6.59 20.07
N LEU A 272 -19.19 -6.28 18.92
CA LEU A 272 -18.22 -7.12 18.23
C LEU A 272 -16.97 -6.29 17.98
N VAL A 273 -15.85 -6.71 18.54
CA VAL A 273 -14.54 -6.12 18.29
C VAL A 273 -13.70 -7.13 17.53
N LEU A 274 -13.12 -6.70 16.41
CA LEU A 274 -12.29 -7.51 15.52
C LEU A 274 -10.89 -6.90 15.48
N GLY A 275 -9.89 -7.70 15.81
CA GLY A 275 -8.47 -7.34 15.80
C GLY A 275 -7.71 -8.21 14.80
N LEU A 276 -6.94 -7.55 13.94
CA LEU A 276 -5.95 -8.16 13.08
C LEU A 276 -4.60 -7.63 13.54
N TYR A 277 -3.71 -8.54 13.92
CA TYR A 277 -2.30 -8.27 14.13
C TYR A 277 -1.49 -9.13 13.16
N GLN A 278 -0.56 -8.52 12.44
CA GLN A 278 0.33 -9.24 11.54
C GLN A 278 1.77 -8.80 11.77
N ASP A 279 2.61 -9.73 12.24
CA ASP A 279 4.06 -9.53 12.26
C ASP A 279 4.57 -9.61 10.81
N MET A 280 4.95 -8.46 10.29
CA MET A 280 5.41 -8.33 8.91
C MET A 280 6.83 -8.87 8.76
N CYS A 281 7.64 -8.82 9.81
CA CYS A 281 8.97 -9.44 9.80
C CYS A 281 8.91 -10.96 9.82
N GLU A 282 7.96 -11.57 10.54
CA GLU A 282 7.76 -13.04 10.50
C GLU A 282 7.46 -13.51 9.05
N GLU A 283 6.60 -12.77 8.35
CA GLU A 283 6.24 -13.04 6.95
C GLU A 283 7.45 -12.88 6.02
N MET A 284 8.24 -11.82 6.19
CA MET A 284 9.43 -11.55 5.37
C MET A 284 10.60 -12.50 5.71
N GLY A 285 10.62 -13.05 6.92
CA GLY A 285 11.68 -13.87 7.45
C GLY A 285 13.03 -13.13 7.46
N PRO A 286 14.12 -13.73 6.95
CA PRO A 286 15.46 -13.18 7.07
C PRO A 286 15.67 -11.86 6.30
N TYR A 287 14.75 -11.47 5.42
CA TYR A 287 14.86 -10.28 4.58
C TYR A 287 14.22 -9.02 5.19
N CYS A 288 13.64 -9.11 6.40
CA CYS A 288 12.96 -7.95 7.00
C CYS A 288 13.92 -6.77 7.14
N ASP A 289 15.11 -6.99 7.73
CA ASP A 289 16.11 -5.95 7.91
C ASP A 289 16.61 -5.36 6.60
N ASP A 290 16.87 -6.20 5.60
CA ASP A 290 17.33 -5.75 4.29
C ASP A 290 16.29 -4.85 3.62
N MET A 291 15.01 -5.21 3.72
CA MET A 291 13.93 -4.41 3.16
C MET A 291 13.70 -3.11 3.93
N MET A 292 13.74 -3.16 5.27
CA MET A 292 13.63 -1.94 6.08
C MET A 292 14.79 -0.98 5.80
N ASN A 293 15.99 -1.51 5.57
CA ASN A 293 17.13 -0.73 5.14
C ASN A 293 16.93 -0.13 3.75
N SER A 294 16.53 -0.93 2.76
CA SER A 294 16.37 -0.46 1.39
C SER A 294 15.24 0.56 1.23
N THR A 295 14.15 0.39 1.97
CA THR A 295 12.94 1.20 1.80
C THR A 295 12.96 2.45 2.68
N TYR A 296 13.36 2.30 3.94
CA TYR A 296 13.24 3.37 4.95
C TYR A 296 14.58 3.78 5.56
N GLY A 297 15.70 3.22 5.09
CA GLY A 297 17.03 3.54 5.63
C GLY A 297 17.28 3.03 7.05
N VAL A 298 16.47 2.07 7.55
CA VAL A 298 16.67 1.48 8.88
C VAL A 298 18.03 0.78 8.93
N GLU A 299 18.83 1.02 9.96
CA GLU A 299 20.11 0.37 10.15
C GLU A 299 19.92 -1.15 10.33
N ILE A 300 20.64 -1.94 9.53
CA ILE A 300 20.57 -3.42 9.57
C ILE A 300 20.89 -3.93 10.98
N GLY A 301 20.09 -4.86 11.49
CA GLY A 301 20.21 -5.41 12.85
C GLY A 301 19.55 -4.56 13.94
N THR A 302 18.88 -3.46 13.59
CA THR A 302 18.21 -2.59 14.57
C THR A 302 16.70 -2.74 14.63
N THR A 303 16.07 -3.38 13.64
CA THR A 303 14.62 -3.67 13.65
C THR A 303 14.31 -4.67 14.78
N GLU A 304 13.43 -4.29 15.71
CA GLU A 304 12.94 -5.21 16.75
C GLU A 304 11.58 -5.78 16.40
N SER A 305 10.69 -4.94 15.86
CA SER A 305 9.32 -5.32 15.51
C SER A 305 8.85 -4.46 14.35
N TYR A 306 8.20 -5.08 13.39
CA TYR A 306 7.53 -4.42 12.28
C TYR A 306 6.21 -5.14 12.05
N TRP A 307 5.08 -4.44 12.24
CA TRP A 307 3.77 -5.07 12.21
C TRP A 307 2.71 -4.18 11.60
N ALA A 308 1.67 -4.81 11.07
CA ALA A 308 0.43 -4.14 10.72
C ALA A 308 -0.64 -4.51 11.75
N GLU A 309 -1.48 -3.56 12.10
CA GLU A 309 -2.66 -3.81 12.93
C GLU A 309 -3.91 -3.14 12.36
N ILE A 310 -5.05 -3.80 12.51
CA ILE A 310 -6.37 -3.24 12.23
C ILE A 310 -7.28 -3.64 13.38
N ASN A 311 -7.97 -2.66 13.94
CA ASN A 311 -8.97 -2.83 14.98
C ASN A 311 -10.30 -2.23 14.50
N VAL A 312 -11.34 -3.05 14.47
CA VAL A 312 -12.70 -2.66 14.09
C VAL A 312 -13.63 -2.93 15.26
N ALA A 313 -14.28 -1.88 15.76
CA ALA A 313 -15.34 -1.99 16.75
C ALA A 313 -16.70 -1.85 16.04
N MET A 314 -17.63 -2.73 16.38
CA MET A 314 -18.96 -2.78 15.81
C MET A 314 -20.03 -2.92 16.89
N GLU A 315 -21.19 -2.35 16.62
CA GLU A 315 -22.38 -2.43 17.46
C GLU A 315 -23.47 -3.22 16.75
N ARG A 316 -24.23 -3.99 17.54
CA ARG A 316 -25.34 -4.77 17.00
C ARG A 316 -26.50 -3.85 16.65
N THR A 317 -27.10 -4.08 15.49
CA THR A 317 -28.34 -3.40 15.08
C THR A 317 -29.51 -4.36 15.05
N GLU A 318 -30.67 -3.92 15.55
CA GLU A 318 -31.88 -4.75 15.53
C GLU A 318 -32.38 -4.97 14.09
N ASN A 319 -32.24 -6.22 13.62
CA ASN A 319 -32.92 -6.84 12.48
C ASN A 319 -33.21 -5.92 11.27
N LYS A 320 -32.18 -5.57 10.50
CA LYS A 320 -32.40 -5.36 9.05
C LYS A 320 -32.77 -6.72 8.45
N LYS A 321 -33.95 -6.81 7.82
CA LYS A 321 -34.50 -8.04 7.20
C LYS A 321 -33.40 -8.79 6.42
N ARG A 322 -33.38 -10.13 6.61
CA ARG A 322 -32.65 -11.09 5.77
C ARG A 322 -32.84 -10.72 4.29
N LEU A 323 -31.83 -10.12 3.67
CA LEU A 323 -31.84 -9.84 2.24
C LEU A 323 -31.58 -11.16 1.51
N THR A 324 -32.64 -11.81 1.05
CA THR A 324 -32.57 -13.08 0.31
C THR A 324 -32.28 -12.90 -1.18
N SER A 325 -32.06 -11.67 -1.65
CA SER A 325 -31.77 -11.38 -3.05
C SER A 325 -30.30 -11.02 -3.23
N ILE A 326 -29.59 -11.85 -3.99
CA ILE A 326 -28.32 -11.49 -4.61
C ILE A 326 -28.63 -10.39 -5.62
N GLU A 327 -28.56 -9.12 -5.20
CA GLU A 327 -28.43 -8.04 -6.17
C GLU A 327 -27.00 -8.10 -6.72
N THR A 328 -26.85 -8.74 -7.88
CA THR A 328 -25.67 -8.59 -8.73
C THR A 328 -25.54 -7.12 -9.13
N LEU A 329 -24.89 -6.33 -8.27
CA LEU A 329 -24.53 -4.96 -8.57
C LEU A 329 -23.45 -4.95 -9.64
N LYS A 330 -23.70 -4.15 -10.68
CA LYS A 330 -22.91 -4.08 -11.92
C LYS A 330 -21.41 -3.96 -11.64
N LYS A 331 -20.62 -4.75 -12.38
CA LYS A 331 -19.15 -4.61 -12.52
C LYS A 331 -18.78 -3.17 -12.88
N LYS A 332 -18.41 -2.38 -11.88
CA LYS A 332 -17.40 -1.32 -12.04
C LYS A 332 -16.05 -1.91 -11.63
N PRO A 333 -14.92 -1.39 -12.15
CA PRO A 333 -13.60 -1.84 -11.72
C PRO A 333 -13.52 -1.62 -10.20
N ARG A 334 -13.43 -2.70 -9.43
CA ARG A 334 -13.31 -2.63 -7.97
C ARG A 334 -11.98 -1.98 -7.62
N ARG A 335 -11.98 -0.99 -6.72
CA ARG A 335 -10.83 -0.81 -5.84
C ARG A 335 -10.84 -2.00 -4.87
N GLU A 336 -9.72 -2.72 -4.77
CA GLU A 336 -9.56 -3.84 -3.83
C GLU A 336 -9.80 -3.33 -2.40
N SER A 337 -10.59 -4.05 -1.59
CA SER A 337 -10.74 -3.70 -0.17
C SER A 337 -9.40 -3.83 0.54
N ILE A 338 -9.18 -3.10 1.63
CA ILE A 338 -7.91 -3.17 2.38
C ILE A 338 -7.56 -4.59 2.82
N PHE A 339 -8.58 -5.38 3.14
CA PHE A 339 -8.42 -6.79 3.48
C PHE A 339 -7.97 -7.63 2.27
N GLN A 340 -8.45 -7.30 1.07
CA GLN A 340 -7.95 -7.86 -0.19
C GLN A 340 -6.53 -7.39 -0.50
N LYS A 341 -6.19 -6.11 -0.24
CA LYS A 341 -4.83 -5.58 -0.43
C LYS A 341 -3.83 -6.28 0.50
N ILE A 342 -4.18 -6.45 1.78
CA ILE A 342 -3.37 -7.19 2.77
C ILE A 342 -3.20 -8.64 2.33
N ASN A 343 -4.27 -9.32 1.93
CA ASN A 343 -4.18 -10.71 1.49
C ASN A 343 -3.41 -10.87 0.16
N ARG A 344 -3.50 -9.88 -0.74
CA ARG A 344 -2.71 -9.84 -1.96
C ARG A 344 -1.23 -9.57 -1.68
N GLN A 345 -0.90 -8.72 -0.72
CA GLN A 345 0.47 -8.57 -0.24
C GLN A 345 1.02 -9.91 0.27
N LYS A 346 0.22 -10.69 1.03
CA LYS A 346 0.57 -12.07 1.40
C LYS A 346 0.87 -12.94 0.17
N GLN A 347 0.02 -12.91 -0.86
CA GLN A 347 0.24 -13.69 -2.09
C GLN A 347 1.47 -13.25 -2.90
N ILE A 348 1.79 -11.95 -2.91
CA ILE A 348 2.98 -11.41 -3.61
C ILE A 348 4.25 -11.83 -2.88
N ILE A 349 4.26 -11.76 -1.55
CA ILE A 349 5.38 -12.21 -0.69
C ILE A 349 5.57 -13.74 -0.82
N HIS A 350 4.50 -14.54 -0.88
CA HIS A 350 4.61 -15.98 -1.14
C HIS A 350 5.08 -16.31 -2.56
N LYS A 351 4.63 -15.56 -3.59
CA LYS A 351 5.07 -15.77 -4.98
C LYS A 351 6.53 -15.36 -5.21
N SER A 352 7.01 -14.30 -4.58
CA SER A 352 8.42 -13.89 -4.66
C SER A 352 9.36 -14.90 -3.96
N ARG A 353 8.84 -15.68 -3.01
CA ARG A 353 9.54 -16.80 -2.35
C ARG A 353 9.69 -18.07 -3.20
N GLY A 354 9.09 -18.15 -4.39
CA GLY A 354 9.26 -19.31 -5.26
C GLY A 354 8.86 -20.63 -4.58
N GLU A 355 7.77 -20.63 -3.80
CA GLU A 355 7.17 -21.88 -3.35
C GLU A 355 6.53 -22.58 -4.56
N LYS A 356 7.18 -23.68 -4.99
CA LYS A 356 6.56 -24.73 -5.79
C LYS A 356 5.71 -25.62 -4.91
#